data_AF-A0A1Z8TXR5-F1
#
_entry.id   AF-A0A1Z8TXR5-F1
#
_cell.length_a   1.000
_cell.length_b   1.000
_cell.length_c   1.000
_cell.angle_alpha   90.00
_cell.angle_beta   90.00
_cell.angle_gamma   90.00
#
_symmetry.space_group_name_H-M   'P 1'
#
loop_
_entity.id
_entity.type
_entity.pdbx_description
1 polymer ?
#
loop_
_entity_poly.entity_id
_entity_poly.type
_entity_poly.pdbx_seq_one_letter_code
_entity_poly.pdbx_strand_id
1 'polypeptide(L)' 'MSKVSLEIADNLDFEDGDCAITIKKDGTIGKVIVPKMDTAMLNSEGYKALLEVVEVLQPGSKEEFIKHNEKDKGSVH' A
#
# COMPACT_ATOMS: atom_id res chain seq x y z
N MET A 1 -17.99 -10.65 5.68
CA MET A 1 -17.13 -9.97 6.67
C MET A 1 -15.87 -10.80 6.82
N SER A 2 -14.80 -10.41 6.13
CA SER A 2 -13.51 -11.08 6.27
C SER A 2 -13.00 -10.89 7.70
N LYS A 3 -12.77 -11.99 8.41
CA LYS A 3 -12.14 -11.96 9.73
C LYS A 3 -10.68 -11.57 9.51
N VAL A 4 -10.29 -10.37 9.93
CA VAL A 4 -8.87 -10.01 10.01
C VAL A 4 -8.26 -10.89 11.10
N SER A 5 -7.32 -11.76 10.73
CA SER A 5 -6.55 -12.56 11.69
C SER A 5 -5.47 -11.68 12.30
N LEU A 6 -5.61 -11.36 13.58
CA LEU A 6 -4.57 -10.62 14.30
C LEU A 6 -3.47 -11.60 14.71
N GLU A 7 -2.27 -11.42 14.18
CA GLU A 7 -1.09 -12.20 14.50
C GLU A 7 -0.03 -11.30 15.15
N ILE A 8 0.64 -11.80 16.19
CA ILE A 8 1.82 -11.18 16.79
C ILE A 8 3.01 -12.05 16.38
N ALA A 9 3.81 -11.56 15.44
CA ALA A 9 4.98 -12.23 14.92
C ALA A 9 6.22 -11.36 15.12
N ASP A 10 7.37 -12.00 15.37
CA ASP A 10 8.67 -11.31 15.48
C ASP A 10 9.21 -10.87 14.12
N ASN A 11 8.73 -11.49 13.04
CA ASN A 11 9.09 -11.19 11.66
C ASN A 11 7.84 -10.90 10.83
N LEU A 12 8.02 -10.10 9.77
CA LEU A 12 6.99 -9.86 8.77
C LEU A 12 7.32 -10.71 7.54
N ASP A 13 6.47 -11.69 7.25
CA ASP A 13 6.49 -12.42 5.98
C ASP A 13 5.66 -11.65 4.95
N PHE A 14 6.18 -11.54 3.73
CA PHE A 14 5.55 -10.82 2.62
C PHE A 14 5.35 -11.77 1.44
N GLU A 15 4.12 -11.80 0.94
CA GLU A 15 3.73 -12.45 -0.30
C GLU A 15 3.64 -11.43 -1.46
N ASP A 16 3.61 -11.92 -2.70
CA ASP A 16 3.45 -11.06 -3.87
C ASP A 16 2.09 -10.35 -3.82
N GLY A 17 2.11 -9.02 -3.77
CA GLY A 17 0.92 -8.18 -3.60
C GLY A 17 0.70 -7.66 -2.18
N ASP A 18 1.49 -8.08 -1.20
CA ASP A 18 1.34 -7.60 0.17
C ASP A 18 1.72 -6.14 0.32
N CYS A 19 0.95 -5.45 1.17
CA CYS A 19 1.18 -4.07 1.56
C CYS A 19 1.46 -4.01 3.06
N ALA A 20 2.47 -3.26 3.48
CA ALA A 20 2.73 -3.03 4.90
C ALA A 20 2.74 -1.55 5.26
N ILE A 21 2.15 -1.24 6.40
CA ILE A 21 2.14 0.09 6.98
C ILE A 21 2.77 -0.01 8.36
N THR A 22 3.83 0.77 8.57
CA THR A 22 4.50 0.82 9.86
C THR A 22 4.02 2.03 10.64
N ILE A 23 3.53 1.79 11.86
CA ILE A 23 3.12 2.82 12.81
C ILE A 23 4.15 2.86 13.93
N LYS A 24 4.72 4.03 14.17
CA LYS A 24 5.73 4.25 15.22
C LYS A 24 5.05 4.36 16.58
N LYS A 25 5.86 4.23 17.65
CA LYS A 25 5.40 4.35 19.04
C LYS A 25 4.71 5.68 19.35
N ASP A 26 5.05 6.75 18.63
CA ASP A 26 4.44 8.08 18.78
C ASP A 26 3.12 8.25 17.98
N GLY A 27 2.63 7.18 17.34
CA GLY A 27 1.43 7.21 16.52
C GLY A 27 1.64 7.76 15.11
N THR A 28 2.85 8.18 14.75
CA THR A 28 3.15 8.64 13.39
C THR A 28 3.36 7.46 12.44
N ILE A 29 2.99 7.66 11.16
CA ILE A 29 3.25 6.68 10.11
C ILE A 29 4.73 6.76 9.75
N GLY A 30 5.44 5.63 9.85
CA GLY A 30 6.86 5.55 9.53
C GLY A 30 7.11 5.39 8.04
N LYS A 31 6.55 4.32 7.47
CA LYS A 31 6.71 3.91 6.06
C LYS A 31 5.49 3.14 5.61
N VAL A 32 5.10 3.37 4.35
CA VAL A 32 4.14 2.55 3.61
C VAL A 32 4.93 1.80 2.54
N ILE A 33 4.86 0.48 2.55
CA ILE A 33 5.49 -0.42 1.59
C ILE A 33 4.37 -0.96 0.72
N VAL A 34 4.48 -0.73 -0.59
CA VAL A 34 3.51 -1.18 -1.59
C VAL A 34 4.19 -2.20 -2.50
N PRO A 35 3.44 -3.21 -3.01
CA PRO A 35 3.98 -4.18 -3.94
C PRO A 35 4.35 -3.50 -5.26
N LYS A 36 5.13 -4.21 -6.08
CA LYS A 36 5.51 -3.72 -7.40
C LYS A 36 4.24 -3.47 -8.23
N MET A 37 4.10 -2.25 -8.71
CA MET A 37 2.94 -1.82 -9.47
C MET A 37 3.07 -2.21 -10.94
N ASP A 38 2.62 -3.42 -11.28
CA ASP A 38 2.40 -3.82 -12.66
C ASP A 38 0.94 -3.55 -13.08
N THR A 39 0.67 -3.63 -14.39
CA THR A 39 -0.66 -3.32 -14.93
C THR A 39 -1.75 -4.24 -14.38
N ALA A 40 -1.41 -5.46 -13.95
CA ALA A 40 -2.36 -6.36 -13.30
C ALA A 40 -2.69 -5.88 -11.87
N MET A 41 -1.69 -5.47 -11.08
CA MET A 41 -1.92 -4.94 -9.73
C MET A 41 -2.77 -3.68 -9.72
N LEU A 42 -2.58 -2.74 -10.66
CA LEU A 42 -3.38 -1.52 -10.74
C LEU A 42 -4.89 -1.80 -10.94
N ASN A 43 -5.24 -2.94 -11.53
CA ASN A 43 -6.62 -3.35 -11.76
C ASN A 43 -7.16 -4.29 -10.67
N SER A 44 -6.31 -4.69 -9.71
CA SER A 44 -6.68 -5.62 -8.64
C SER A 44 -7.58 -4.97 -7.59
N GLU A 45 -8.41 -5.78 -6.94
CA GLU A 45 -9.21 -5.33 -5.79
C GLU A 45 -8.32 -4.95 -4.59
N GLY A 46 -7.18 -5.63 -4.42
CA GLY A 46 -6.20 -5.35 -3.37
C GLY A 46 -5.65 -3.92 -3.46
N TYR A 47 -5.35 -3.43 -4.67
CA TYR A 47 -4.88 -2.07 -4.86
C TYR A 47 -5.95 -1.01 -4.53
N LYS A 48 -7.22 -1.27 -4.85
CA LYS A 48 -8.31 -0.36 -4.46
C LYS A 48 -8.44 -0.28 -2.94
N ALA A 49 -8.40 -1.43 -2.26
CA ALA A 49 -8.45 -1.48 -0.80
C ALA A 49 -7.26 -0.76 -0.14
N LEU A 50 -6.05 -0.91 -0.70
CA LEU A 50 -4.87 -0.16 -0.27
C LEU A 50 -5.12 1.35 -0.34
N LEU A 51 -5.61 1.85 -1.49
CA LEU A 51 -5.86 3.28 -1.68
C LEU A 51 -6.89 3.82 -0.68
N GLU A 52 -7.91 3.02 -0.33
CA GLU A 52 -8.88 3.39 0.71
C GLU A 52 -8.23 3.47 2.10
N VAL A 53 -7.36 2.52 2.45
CA VAL A 53 -6.62 2.57 3.72
C VAL A 53 -5.67 3.76 3.76
N VAL A 54 -4.94 4.03 2.68
CA VAL A 54 -4.03 5.18 2.57
C VAL A 54 -4.79 6.50 2.68
N GLU A 55 -5.97 6.61 2.07
CA GLU A 55 -6.83 7.79 2.17
C GLU A 55 -7.35 8.04 3.60
N VAL A 56 -7.72 6.96 4.31
CA VAL A 56 -8.13 7.06 5.73
C VAL A 56 -6.96 7.50 6.61
N LEU A 57 -5.76 6.99 6.34
CA LEU A 57 -4.57 7.28 7.12
C LEU A 57 -3.99 8.68 6.84
N GLN A 58 -4.08 9.14 5.59
CA GLN A 58 -3.61 10.46 5.19
C GLN A 58 -4.49 10.99 4.04
N PRO A 59 -5.54 11.77 4.35
CA PRO A 59 -6.46 12.31 3.36
C PRO A 59 -5.73 13.09 2.25
N GLY A 60 -6.10 12.84 0.99
CA GLY A 60 -5.48 13.45 -0.20
C GLY A 60 -4.26 12.70 -0.76
N SER A 61 -3.76 11.67 -0.06
CA SER A 61 -2.58 10.91 -0.51
C SER A 61 -2.85 9.97 -1.68
N LYS A 62 -4.13 9.60 -1.90
CA LYS A 62 -4.52 8.76 -3.03
C LYS A 62 -4.12 9.38 -4.37
N GLU A 63 -4.27 10.70 -4.53
CA GLU A 63 -3.93 11.40 -5.76
C GLU A 63 -2.41 11.45 -6.00
N GLU A 64 -1.63 11.62 -4.93
CA GLU A 64 -0.17 11.59 -4.98
C GLU A 64 0.36 10.20 -5.37
N PHE A 65 -0.22 9.14 -4.81
CA PHE A 65 0.13 7.75 -5.15
C PHE A 65 -0.18 7.40 -6.61
N ILE A 66 -1.34 7.81 -7.11
CA ILE A 66 -1.71 7.61 -8.51
C ILE A 66 -0.71 8.33 -9.44
N LYS A 67 -0.39 9.60 -9.14
CA LYS A 67 0.57 10.39 -9.93
C LYS A 67 1.98 9.80 -9.91
N HIS A 68 2.45 9.29 -8.78
CA HIS A 68 3.75 8.63 -8.68
C HIS A 68 3.83 7.39 -9.57
N ASN A 69 2.77 6.57 -9.57
CA ASN A 69 2.69 5.35 -10.38
C ASN A 69 2.50 5.63 -11.88
N GLU A 70 1.81 6.71 -12.26
CA GLU A 70 1.71 7.13 -13.67
C GLU A 70 3.05 7.64 -14.21
N LYS A 71 3.87 8.28 -13.38
CA LYS A 71 5.18 8.81 -13.78
C LYS A 71 6.19 7.72 -14.13
N ASP A 72 6.10 6.56 -13.48
CA ASP A 72 6.96 5.39 -13.75
C ASP A 72 6.61 4.69 -15.08
N LYS A 73 5.39 4.86 -15.62
CA LYS A 73 5.04 4.42 -16.99
C LYS A 73 5.74 5.24 -18.09
N GLY A 74 6.41 6.34 -17.74
CA GLY A 74 6.96 7.31 -18.69
C GLY A 74 8.47 7.26 -18.91
N SER A 75 9.23 6.39 -18.23
CA SER A 75 10.66 6.20 -18.53
C SER A 75 10.90 4.93 -19.35
N VAL A 76 10.39 4.94 -20.58
CA VAL A 76 10.97 4.14 -21.66
C VAL A 76 12.05 5.04 -22.29
N HIS A 77 13.32 4.76 -21.96
CA HIS A 77 14.46 5.27 -22.72
C HIS A 77 14.88 4.22 -23.73
#